data_AF-A0A975FAW8-F1
#
_entry.id   AF-A0A975FAW8-F1
#
_cell.length_a   1.000
_cell.length_b   1.000
_cell.length_c   1.000
_cell.angle_alpha   90.00
_cell.angle_beta   90.00
_cell.angle_gamma   90.00
#
_symmetry.space_group_name_H-M   'P 1'
#
loop_
_entity.id
_entity.type
_entity.pdbx_description
1 polymer ?
#
loop_
_entity_poly.entity_id
_entity_poly.type
_entity_poly.pdbx_seq_one_letter_code
_entity_poly.pdbx_strand_id
1 'polypeptide(L)' 'MSEFSRLKMRSRRGLKELDVVFQHYLEHHYPVADAIEIQRLDELLSLQDPVLLDMLLAMIAVPDEYAELIEKLRKPHE' A
#
# COMPACT_ATOMS: atom_id res chain seq x y z
N MET A 1 16.44 -9.43 9.64
CA MET A 1 15.04 -8.94 9.59
C MET A 1 14.60 -9.01 8.15
N SER A 2 13.51 -9.71 7.86
CA SER A 2 13.01 -9.87 6.48
C SER A 2 12.37 -8.56 6.00
N GLU A 3 12.48 -8.25 4.70
CA GLU A 3 11.89 -7.05 4.08
C GLU A 3 10.38 -6.95 4.36
N PHE A 4 9.69 -8.09 4.32
CA PHE A 4 8.30 -8.24 4.73
C PHE A 4 7.99 -7.65 6.12
N SER A 5 8.82 -7.95 7.14
CA SER A 5 8.60 -7.43 8.49
C SER A 5 8.82 -5.92 8.57
N ARG A 6 9.74 -5.37 7.75
CA ARG A 6 9.97 -3.93 7.67
C ARG A 6 8.77 -3.22 7.04
N LEU A 7 8.24 -3.73 5.92
CA LEU A 7 7.07 -3.17 5.25
C LEU A 7 5.81 -3.30 6.11
N LYS A 8 5.63 -4.45 6.78
CA LYS A 8 4.53 -4.67 7.72
C LYS A 8 4.56 -3.64 8.86
N MET A 9 5.74 -3.32 9.39
CA MET A 9 5.87 -2.29 10.43
C MET A 9 5.63 -0.87 9.90
N ARG A 10 6.06 -0.55 8.66
CA ARG A 10 5.78 0.75 8.01
C ARG A 10 4.31 0.93 7.62
N SER A 11 3.60 -0.16 7.40
CA SER A 11 2.17 -0.17 7.10
C SER A 11 1.29 0.10 8.33
N ARG A 12 1.85 -0.01 9.54
CA ARG A 12 1.14 0.29 10.79
C ARG A 12 0.96 1.78 10.98
N ARG A 13 -0.17 2.28 10.49
CA ARG A 13 -0.52 3.70 10.42
C ARG A 13 -1.58 4.07 11.44
N GLY A 14 -1.74 5.36 11.70
CA GLY A 14 -2.71 5.88 12.67
C GLY A 14 -4.18 5.64 12.29
N LEU A 15 -4.44 5.28 11.03
CA LEU A 15 -5.77 5.02 10.47
C LEU A 15 -5.99 3.51 10.30
N LYS A 16 -7.03 2.98 10.95
CA LYS A 16 -7.40 1.55 10.86
C LYS A 16 -7.67 1.11 9.43
N GLU A 17 -8.30 1.95 8.62
CA GLU A 17 -8.58 1.61 7.23
C GLU A 17 -7.29 1.33 6.47
N LEU A 18 -6.32 2.26 6.51
CA LEU A 18 -5.01 2.09 5.90
C LEU A 18 -4.30 0.83 6.40
N ASP A 19 -4.30 0.61 7.71
CA ASP A 19 -3.68 -0.57 8.34
C ASP A 19 -4.24 -1.88 7.76
N VAL A 20 -5.57 -1.98 7.63
CA VAL A 20 -6.25 -3.17 7.08
C VAL A 20 -5.94 -3.37 5.60
N VAL A 21 -6.03 -2.32 4.76
CA VAL A 21 -5.75 -2.47 3.31
C VAL A 21 -4.29 -2.84 3.06
N PHE A 22 -3.34 -2.20 3.73
CA PHE A 22 -1.92 -2.52 3.57
C PHE A 22 -1.59 -3.90 4.11
N GLN A 23 -2.16 -4.29 5.25
CA GLN A 23 -1.93 -5.62 5.80
C GLN A 23 -2.48 -6.70 4.85
N HIS A 24 -3.71 -6.55 4.35
CA HIS A 24 -4.29 -7.47 3.39
C HIS A 24 -3.44 -7.57 2.11
N TYR A 25 -3.02 -6.43 1.57
CA TYR A 25 -2.12 -6.39 0.43
C TYR A 25 -0.80 -7.11 0.69
N LEU A 26 -0.16 -6.84 1.83
CA LEU A 26 1.10 -7.50 2.18
C LEU A 26 0.91 -9.01 2.38
N GLU A 27 -0.22 -9.49 2.91
CA GLU A 27 -0.40 -10.93 3.12
C GLU A 27 -0.72 -11.69 1.82
N HIS A 28 -1.46 -11.07 0.89
CA HIS A 28 -1.90 -11.72 -0.35
C HIS A 28 -1.02 -11.41 -1.57
N HIS A 29 -0.54 -10.16 -1.70
CA HIS A 29 0.21 -9.70 -2.87
C HIS A 29 1.72 -9.72 -2.67
N TYR A 30 2.26 -9.51 -1.48
CA TYR A 30 3.71 -9.59 -1.24
C TYR A 30 4.39 -10.87 -1.75
N PRO A 31 3.85 -12.10 -1.57
CA PRO A 31 4.50 -13.31 -2.07
C PRO A 31 4.53 -13.42 -3.59
N VAL A 32 3.68 -12.67 -4.30
CA VAL A 32 3.62 -12.61 -5.77
C VAL A 32 4.15 -11.28 -6.32
N ALA A 33 4.56 -10.35 -5.45
CA ALA A 33 5.02 -9.04 -5.82
C ALA A 33 6.47 -9.10 -6.32
N ASP A 34 6.71 -8.53 -7.49
CA ASP A 34 8.05 -8.33 -8.02
C ASP A 34 8.83 -7.28 -7.22
N ALA A 35 10.16 -7.32 -7.34
CA ALA A 35 11.05 -6.36 -6.67
C ALA A 35 10.71 -4.89 -7.01
N ILE A 36 10.21 -4.63 -8.22
CA ILE A 36 9.75 -3.30 -8.65
C ILE A 36 8.50 -2.89 -7.88
N GLU A 37 7.53 -3.81 -7.72
CA GLU A 37 6.29 -3.53 -6.99
C GLU A 37 6.56 -3.31 -5.50
N ILE A 38 7.47 -4.10 -4.91
CA ILE A 38 7.93 -3.92 -3.53
C ILE A 38 8.60 -2.56 -3.36
N GLN A 39 9.44 -2.14 -4.31
CA GLN A 39 10.10 -0.83 -4.27
C GLN A 39 9.09 0.31 -4.35
N ARG A 40 8.12 0.23 -5.26
CA ARG A 40 7.02 1.20 -5.36
C ARG A 40 6.19 1.25 -4.08
N LEU A 41 5.90 0.10 -3.48
CA LEU A 41 5.19 0.04 -2.21
C LEU A 41 6.00 0.72 -1.09
N ASP A 42 7.33 0.53 -1.04
CA ASP A 42 8.18 1.19 -0.04
C ASP A 42 8.19 2.72 -0.22
N GLU A 43 8.27 3.20 -1.46
CA GLU A 43 8.16 4.63 -1.78
C GLU A 43 6.80 5.20 -1.39
N LEU A 44 5.72 4.48 -1.73
CA LEU A 44 4.35 4.85 -1.36
C LEU A 44 4.16 4.83 0.16
N LEU A 45 4.72 3.85 0.86
CA LEU A 45 4.74 3.80 2.33
C LEU A 45 5.62 4.89 2.96
N SER A 46 6.47 5.56 2.18
CA SER A 46 7.20 6.74 2.62
C SER A 46 6.38 8.02 2.55
N LEU A 47 5.19 7.99 1.92
CA LEU A 47 4.24 9.10 1.89
C LEU A 47 3.44 9.21 3.21
N GLN A 48 2.93 10.42 3.46
CA GLN A 48 2.13 10.73 4.65
C GLN A 48 0.77 10.02 4.61
N ASP A 49 0.25 9.65 5.78
CA ASP A 49 -1.08 9.04 5.96
C ASP A 49 -2.23 9.77 5.24
N PRO A 50 -2.40 11.10 5.40
CA PRO A 50 -3.47 11.82 4.70
C PRO A 50 -3.36 11.69 3.18
N VAL A 51 -2.14 11.73 2.63
CA VAL A 51 -1.91 11.62 1.18
C VAL A 51 -2.36 10.27 0.66
N LEU A 52 -2.05 9.18 1.36
CA LEU A 52 -2.49 7.85 0.97
C LEU A 52 -3.99 7.68 1.05
N LEU A 53 -4.62 8.25 2.08
CA LEU A 53 -6.07 8.25 2.20
C LEU A 53 -6.70 9.02 1.03
N ASP A 54 -6.19 10.20 0.70
CA ASP A 54 -6.65 10.99 -0.45
C ASP A 54 -6.50 10.22 -1.77
N MET A 55 -5.39 9.49 -1.98
CA MET A 55 -5.22 8.63 -3.16
C MET A 55 -6.27 7.52 -3.21
N LEU A 56 -6.50 6.83 -2.09
CA LEU A 56 -7.50 5.76 -1.98
C LEU A 56 -8.91 6.29 -2.23
N LEU A 57 -9.22 7.49 -1.74
CA LEU A 57 -10.50 8.18 -1.94
C LEU A 57 -10.63 8.82 -3.34
N ALA A 58 -9.63 8.69 -4.22
CA ALA A 58 -9.58 9.35 -5.53
C ALA A 58 -9.67 10.90 -5.43
N MET A 59 -9.28 11.47 -4.30
CA MET A 59 -9.26 12.91 -4.06
C MET A 59 -8.07 13.58 -4.73
N ILE A 60 -6.98 12.84 -4.96
CA ILE A 60 -5.80 13.29 -5.70
C ILE A 60 -5.44 12.35 -6.84
N ALA A 61 -4.69 12.87 -7.81
CA ALA A 61 -4.16 12.08 -8.91
C ALA A 61 -3.11 11.08 -8.40
N VAL A 62 -3.32 9.80 -8.70
CA VAL A 62 -2.36 8.74 -8.46
C VAL A 62 -1.48 8.62 -9.70
N PRO A 63 -0.14 8.70 -9.58
CA PRO A 63 0.76 8.46 -10.70
C PRO A 63 0.53 7.07 -11.30
N ASP A 64 0.65 6.92 -12.63
CA ASP A 64 0.43 5.65 -13.33
C ASP A 64 1.25 4.48 -12.75
N GLU A 65 2.44 4.76 -12.21
CA GLU A 65 3.29 3.76 -11.56
C GLU A 65 2.67 3.15 -10.29
N TYR A 66 1.84 3.90 -9.56
CA TYR A 66 1.13 3.47 -8.36
C TYR A 66 -0.35 3.18 -8.62
N ALA A 67 -0.87 3.51 -9.80
CA ALA A 67 -2.28 3.35 -10.15
C ALA A 67 -2.74 1.90 -9.94
N GLU A 68 -1.98 0.93 -10.47
CA GLU A 68 -2.29 -0.50 -10.30
C GLU A 68 -2.25 -0.93 -8.83
N LEU A 69 -1.29 -0.40 -8.04
CA LEU A 69 -1.13 -0.68 -6.62
C LEU A 69 -2.30 -0.14 -5.80
N ILE A 70 -2.69 1.12 -6.04
CA ILE A 70 -3.84 1.76 -5.40
C ILE A 70 -5.15 1.08 -5.82
N GLU A 71 -5.28 0.65 -7.08
CA GLU A 71 -6.45 -0.11 -7.53
C GLU A 71 -6.55 -1.47 -6.83
N LYS A 72 -5.44 -2.19 -6.68
CA LYS A 72 -5.39 -3.44 -5.90
C LYS A 72 -5.77 -3.20 -4.44
N LEU A 73 -5.28 -2.12 -3.83
CA LEU A 73 -5.66 -1.72 -2.47
C LEU A 73 -7.14 -1.33 -2.38
N ARG A 74 -7.69 -0.64 -3.39
CA ARG A 74 -9.09 -0.17 -3.37
C ARG A 74 -10.09 -1.31 -3.52
N LYS A 75 -9.76 -2.42 -4.17
CA LYS A 75 -10.70 -3.54 -4.32
C LYS A 75 -10.83 -4.27 -2.98
N PRO A 76 -11.89 -4.03 -2.16
CA PRO A 76 -12.19 -4.95 -1.08
C PRO A 76 -12.48 -6.30 -1.70
N HIS A 77 -11.86 -7.35 -1.19
CA HIS A 77 -12.24 -8.71 -1.51
C HIS A 77 -13.74 -8.87 -1.15
N GLU A 78 -14.58 -9.21 -2.12
CA GLU A 78 -15.97 -9.66 -1.85
C GLU A 78 -15.99 -11.01 -1.12
#